data_AF-A0A1B6G7L6-F1
#
_entry.id   AF-A0A1B6G7L6-F1
#
_cell.length_a   1.000
_cell.length_b   1.000
_cell.length_c   1.000
_cell.angle_alpha   90.00
_cell.angle_beta   90.00
_cell.angle_gamma   90.00
#
_symmetry.space_group_name_H-M   'P 1'
#
loop_
_entity.id
_entity.type
_entity.pdbx_description
1 polymer ?
#
loop_
_entity_poly.entity_id
_entity_poly.type
_entity_poly.pdbx_seq_one_letter_code
_entity_poly.pdbx_strand_id
1 'polypeptide(L)'
;MKDLKISSQIFTSTLSLLDGYTDANMPALDYLSSNENKFLCQEEEYESVVETFLTVIQRRHFLTDVANYFYCLGKRRTRSDQNSLIILIHLTVSVLDDNNKDGMISILHMETLKKAVNFLKFFNRRSIEEDLFLAGCQYFEENYVLQNMILNMRENKVLLKEMLAYFEQELESTREDTQRKLTVPVSPRLNFSYRSPPPPCNTPMEKKLQSPKSVPRSTYFNPKINNVLKSLQEKNKEQSQQALNFANESFSKFSESVKNVQHHSCSCDKTEPVAPPRRVIKVDLKKDVPIRKNAATILREASRVMKEEEREIQRVNDLMSGAANYMKYEELVEQIRISEQQAQLEELEKKHLQGQLTREEAILARQALLEANKARKAQFDLEKKETEEFLKQMRQNHEEKMKEMIEKTQQIQKNITEKKKNIINEKQKIAQEVTETSRQLYEAAVLKHKEELEKRIEIIKEIKALASLKDLQETKFDPTETMNIGLLCEMSLIELYERLQINRASLEEEIKNRQMCIRKQRRKQQQFLIETEQFIESCRQQKKLINNMVAEKHKLNKVKQESPDITELREKLQKARLKRLEIQ
;
A
#
# COMPACT_ATOMS: atom_id res chain seq x y z
N MET A 1 8.07 -30.46 38.36
CA MET A 1 8.45 -29.03 38.37
C MET A 1 7.80 -28.40 39.60
N LYS A 2 7.94 -27.10 39.87
CA LYS A 2 7.08 -26.45 40.90
C LYS A 2 5.65 -26.35 40.37
N ASP A 3 4.67 -26.31 41.26
CA ASP A 3 3.26 -26.06 40.93
C ASP A 3 3.06 -24.58 40.56
N LEU A 4 3.48 -24.21 39.34
CA LEU A 4 3.32 -22.87 38.78
C LEU A 4 1.84 -22.54 38.65
N LYS A 5 1.34 -21.60 39.47
CA LYS A 5 -0.05 -21.15 39.41
C LYS A 5 -0.26 -20.36 38.11
N ILE A 6 -1.29 -20.69 37.33
CA ILE A 6 -1.69 -19.87 36.18
C ILE A 6 -2.83 -18.91 36.58
N SER A 7 -2.56 -17.61 36.54
CA SER A 7 -3.55 -16.55 36.80
C SER A 7 -3.59 -15.51 35.66
N SER A 8 -4.71 -14.79 35.52
CA SER A 8 -4.84 -13.68 34.58
C SER A 8 -4.00 -12.44 34.98
N GLN A 9 -3.65 -12.31 36.27
CA GLN A 9 -2.73 -11.28 36.77
C GLN A 9 -1.29 -11.61 36.39
N ILE A 10 -0.89 -12.89 36.49
CA ILE A 10 0.40 -13.39 36.02
C ILE A 10 0.56 -13.17 34.51
N PHE A 11 -0.47 -13.48 33.72
CA PHE A 11 -0.45 -13.27 32.27
C PHE A 11 -0.31 -11.79 31.87
N THR A 12 -1.04 -10.89 32.53
CA THR A 12 -0.94 -9.44 32.24
C THR A 12 0.37 -8.83 32.72
N SER A 13 0.91 -9.28 33.85
CA SER A 13 2.21 -8.84 34.36
C SER A 13 3.38 -9.34 33.50
N THR A 14 3.41 -10.63 33.14
CA THR A 14 4.42 -11.19 32.21
C THR A 14 4.38 -10.51 30.84
N LEU A 15 3.18 -10.23 30.30
CA LEU A 15 3.02 -9.50 29.04
C LEU A 15 3.57 -8.07 29.12
N SER A 16 3.27 -7.33 30.20
CA SER A 16 3.78 -5.97 30.39
C SER A 16 5.32 -5.91 30.49
N LEU A 17 5.93 -6.90 31.15
CA LEU A 17 7.39 -7.06 31.20
C LEU A 17 7.96 -7.42 29.81
N LEU A 18 7.32 -8.32 29.06
CA LEU A 18 7.82 -8.78 27.75
C LEU A 18 7.66 -7.72 26.64
N ASP A 19 6.63 -6.86 26.72
CA ASP A 19 6.47 -5.70 25.84
C ASP A 19 7.50 -4.60 26.14
N GLY A 20 7.94 -4.49 27.40
CA GLY A 20 8.98 -3.55 27.83
C GLY A 20 10.42 -4.07 27.69
N TYR A 21 10.62 -5.37 27.45
CA TYR A 21 11.94 -6.01 27.41
C TYR A 21 12.48 -6.10 25.98
N THR A 22 13.73 -5.66 25.82
CA THR A 22 14.44 -5.68 24.54
C THR A 22 15.84 -6.24 24.74
N ASP A 23 16.14 -7.33 24.04
CA ASP A 23 17.33 -8.18 24.21
C ASP A 23 18.68 -7.45 24.01
N ALA A 24 18.66 -6.19 23.54
CA ALA A 24 19.84 -5.36 23.30
C ALA A 24 20.24 -4.44 24.47
N ASN A 25 19.41 -4.29 25.51
CA ASN A 25 19.57 -3.22 26.50
C ASN A 25 20.13 -3.67 27.86
N MET A 26 19.58 -4.71 28.49
CA MET A 26 20.04 -5.24 29.78
C MET A 26 19.76 -6.75 29.89
N PRO A 27 20.51 -7.52 30.72
CA PRO A 27 20.19 -8.90 31.05
C PRO A 27 18.81 -9.06 31.70
N ALA A 28 18.17 -10.22 31.51
CA ALA A 28 16.80 -10.47 31.98
C ALA A 28 16.63 -10.38 33.51
N LEU A 29 17.64 -10.79 34.30
CA LEU A 29 17.59 -10.70 35.76
C LEU A 29 17.70 -9.25 36.24
N ASP A 30 18.64 -8.48 35.68
CA ASP A 30 18.83 -7.06 35.97
C ASP A 30 17.62 -6.23 35.53
N TYR A 31 16.95 -6.65 34.46
CA TYR A 31 15.68 -6.08 34.03
C TYR A 31 14.54 -6.35 35.03
N LEU A 32 14.44 -7.55 35.60
CA LEU A 32 13.42 -7.86 36.60
C LEU A 32 13.57 -6.98 37.85
N SER A 33 14.77 -6.91 38.43
CA SER A 33 15.03 -6.08 39.62
C SER A 33 14.83 -4.58 39.36
N SER A 34 15.06 -4.13 38.13
CA SER A 34 14.77 -2.75 37.70
C SER A 34 13.26 -2.45 37.55
N ASN A 35 12.39 -3.47 37.59
CA ASN A 35 10.96 -3.36 37.27
C ASN A 35 10.03 -3.93 38.36
N GLU A 36 10.53 -4.17 39.59
CA GLU A 36 9.75 -4.70 40.73
C GLU A 36 8.49 -3.87 41.05
N ASN A 37 8.48 -2.58 40.71
CA ASN A 37 7.32 -1.69 40.85
C ASN A 37 6.22 -1.85 39.77
N LYS A 38 6.36 -2.80 38.82
CA LYS A 38 5.39 -3.03 37.72
C LYS A 38 4.54 -4.29 37.88
N PHE A 39 4.81 -5.13 38.87
CA PHE A 39 4.06 -6.36 39.08
C PHE A 39 2.65 -6.03 39.61
N LEU A 40 1.61 -6.52 38.95
CA LEU A 40 0.21 -6.28 39.32
C LEU A 40 -0.37 -7.44 40.18
N CYS A 41 0.49 -8.28 40.73
CA CYS A 41 0.16 -9.55 41.38
C CYS A 41 0.43 -9.51 42.90
N GLN A 42 -0.11 -10.48 43.62
CA GLN A 42 0.23 -10.70 45.04
C GLN A 42 1.61 -11.38 45.20
N GLU A 43 2.19 -11.31 46.40
CA GLU A 43 3.54 -11.85 46.68
C GLU A 43 3.67 -13.35 46.34
N GLU A 44 2.63 -14.16 46.58
CA GLU A 44 2.60 -15.59 46.19
C GLU A 44 2.65 -15.85 44.68
N GLU A 45 2.18 -14.89 43.87
CA GLU A 45 2.18 -15.03 42.40
C GLU A 45 3.47 -14.48 41.77
N TYR A 46 4.26 -13.69 42.51
CA TYR A 46 5.51 -13.08 42.04
C TYR A 46 6.52 -14.12 41.52
N GLU A 47 6.74 -15.21 42.26
CA GLU A 47 7.64 -16.30 41.82
C GLU A 47 7.18 -16.92 40.49
N SER A 48 5.87 -17.08 40.30
CA SER A 48 5.30 -17.61 39.05
C SER A 48 5.43 -16.62 37.88
N VAL A 49 5.33 -15.31 38.11
CA VAL A 49 5.62 -14.28 37.08
C VAL A 49 7.10 -14.33 36.68
N VAL A 50 8.01 -14.38 37.65
CA VAL A 50 9.46 -14.38 37.43
C VAL A 50 9.91 -15.64 36.68
N GLU A 51 9.48 -16.83 37.12
CA GLU A 51 9.83 -18.09 36.45
C GLU A 51 9.28 -18.11 35.02
N THR A 52 8.00 -17.76 34.81
CA THR A 52 7.37 -17.70 33.48
C THR A 52 8.05 -16.69 32.54
N PHE A 53 8.49 -15.52 33.04
CA PHE A 53 9.21 -14.54 32.23
C PHE A 53 10.59 -15.04 31.81
N LEU A 54 11.34 -15.65 32.74
CA LEU A 54 12.67 -16.19 32.48
C LEU A 54 12.63 -17.39 31.52
N THR A 55 11.68 -18.33 31.67
CA THR A 55 11.50 -19.46 30.74
C THR A 55 11.08 -18.99 29.34
N VAL A 56 10.21 -17.97 29.23
CA VAL A 56 9.83 -17.37 27.94
C VAL A 56 11.02 -16.70 27.24
N ILE A 57 11.92 -16.04 27.98
CA ILE A 57 13.15 -15.48 27.41
C ILE A 57 14.14 -16.58 27.00
N GLN A 58 14.37 -17.58 27.84
CA GLN A 58 15.26 -18.71 27.53
C GLN A 58 14.78 -19.50 26.29
N ARG A 59 13.46 -19.68 26.14
CA ARG A 59 12.84 -20.42 25.02
C ARG A 59 12.40 -19.52 23.86
N ARG A 60 12.76 -18.22 23.86
CA ARG A 60 12.23 -17.17 22.98
C ARG A 60 12.30 -17.53 21.49
N HIS A 61 13.42 -18.06 21.01
CA HIS A 61 13.59 -18.44 19.60
C HIS A 61 12.65 -19.57 19.15
N PHE A 62 12.59 -20.66 19.92
CA PHE A 62 11.63 -21.75 19.72
C PHE A 62 10.18 -21.24 19.74
N LEU A 63 9.82 -20.43 20.74
CA LEU A 63 8.47 -19.88 20.88
C LEU A 63 8.12 -18.93 19.72
N THR A 64 9.07 -18.15 19.20
CA THR A 64 8.85 -17.32 18.01
C THR A 64 8.60 -18.15 16.76
N ASP A 65 9.23 -19.32 16.60
CA ASP A 65 9.01 -20.16 15.43
C ASP A 65 7.73 -21.00 15.51
N VAL A 66 7.36 -21.51 16.68
CA VAL A 66 6.01 -22.06 16.89
C VAL A 66 4.93 -21.00 16.63
N ALA A 67 5.18 -19.73 17.02
CA ALA A 67 4.31 -18.61 16.64
C ALA A 67 4.32 -18.36 15.12
N ASN A 68 5.47 -18.43 14.44
CA ASN A 68 5.55 -18.31 12.96
C ASN A 68 4.74 -19.40 12.25
N TYR A 69 4.83 -20.66 12.67
CA TYR A 69 3.99 -21.74 12.17
C TYR A 69 2.50 -21.47 12.42
N PHE A 70 2.14 -20.94 13.61
CA PHE A 70 0.77 -20.49 13.90
C PHE A 70 0.31 -19.37 12.93
N TYR A 71 1.13 -18.35 12.67
CA TYR A 71 0.79 -17.27 11.74
C TYR A 71 0.56 -17.79 10.31
N CYS A 72 1.42 -18.69 9.82
CA CYS A 72 1.29 -19.30 8.49
C CYS A 72 0.02 -20.17 8.36
N LEU A 73 -0.30 -20.96 9.38
CA LEU A 73 -1.38 -21.96 9.34
C LEU A 73 -2.74 -21.46 9.89
N GLY A 74 -2.76 -20.37 10.66
CA GLY A 74 -3.94 -19.79 11.28
C GLY A 74 -4.68 -18.75 10.43
N LYS A 75 -4.12 -18.36 9.28
CA LYS A 75 -4.66 -17.41 8.28
C LYS A 75 -4.98 -15.98 8.75
N ARG A 76 -5.13 -15.67 10.05
CA ARG A 76 -5.21 -14.31 10.63
C ARG A 76 -4.72 -14.22 12.09
N ARG A 77 -3.61 -13.51 12.31
CA ARG A 77 -3.32 -12.69 13.51
C ARG A 77 -2.49 -11.48 13.05
N THR A 78 -2.60 -10.36 13.74
CA THR A 78 -1.71 -9.19 13.54
C THR A 78 -0.39 -9.44 14.29
N ARG A 79 0.74 -8.92 13.80
CA ARG A 79 2.04 -9.04 14.49
C ARG A 79 2.15 -8.19 15.78
N SER A 80 1.18 -7.33 16.06
CA SER A 80 1.02 -6.67 17.38
C SER A 80 0.84 -7.68 18.51
N ASP A 81 0.18 -8.80 18.23
CA ASP A 81 -0.25 -9.78 19.24
C ASP A 81 0.79 -10.90 19.42
N GLN A 82 2.08 -10.61 19.13
CA GLN A 82 3.14 -11.61 19.09
C GLN A 82 3.62 -12.01 20.50
N ASN A 83 3.81 -11.05 21.40
CA ASN A 83 4.23 -11.33 22.77
C ASN A 83 3.16 -12.10 23.56
N SER A 84 1.87 -11.75 23.41
CA SER A 84 0.78 -12.51 24.04
C SER A 84 0.67 -13.93 23.49
N LEU A 85 0.86 -14.13 22.17
CA LEU A 85 0.90 -15.46 21.56
C LEU A 85 2.09 -16.29 22.07
N ILE A 86 3.28 -15.70 22.23
CA ILE A 86 4.47 -16.37 22.77
C ILE A 86 4.23 -16.88 24.19
N ILE A 87 3.64 -16.06 25.06
CA ILE A 87 3.30 -16.45 26.45
C ILE A 87 2.24 -17.56 26.43
N LEU A 88 1.17 -17.41 25.64
CA LEU A 88 0.13 -18.44 25.50
C LEU A 88 0.70 -19.79 25.03
N ILE A 89 1.60 -19.79 24.04
CA ILE A 89 2.27 -21.01 23.55
C ILE A 89 3.09 -21.65 24.69
N HIS A 90 3.89 -20.87 25.41
CA HIS A 90 4.68 -21.40 26.52
C HIS A 90 3.81 -22.05 27.60
N LEU A 91 2.75 -21.36 28.02
CA LEU A 91 1.80 -21.91 28.99
C LEU A 91 1.19 -23.22 28.49
N THR A 92 0.70 -23.29 27.24
CA THR A 92 0.14 -24.54 26.69
C THR A 92 1.13 -25.69 26.57
N VAL A 93 2.40 -25.42 26.23
CA VAL A 93 3.39 -26.47 25.92
C VAL A 93 4.18 -26.90 27.16
N SER A 94 4.17 -26.12 28.25
CA SER A 94 5.11 -26.32 29.37
C SER A 94 4.53 -26.16 30.78
N VAL A 95 3.34 -25.59 30.95
CA VAL A 95 2.76 -25.23 32.27
C VAL A 95 1.28 -25.62 32.39
N LEU A 96 0.69 -26.12 31.30
CA LEU A 96 -0.68 -26.62 31.25
C LEU A 96 -0.73 -27.98 31.95
N ASP A 97 -1.51 -28.04 33.02
CA ASP A 97 -1.82 -29.22 33.83
C ASP A 97 -3.29 -29.14 34.26
N ASP A 98 -3.89 -30.27 34.69
CA ASP A 98 -5.29 -30.31 35.17
C ASP A 98 -5.59 -29.27 36.26
N ASN A 99 -4.64 -29.06 37.19
CA ASN A 99 -4.76 -28.06 38.27
C ASN A 99 -4.85 -26.61 37.77
N ASN A 100 -4.33 -26.33 36.57
CA ASN A 100 -4.21 -24.99 35.98
C ASN A 100 -5.27 -24.68 34.90
N LYS A 101 -6.18 -25.62 34.64
CA LYS A 101 -7.22 -25.55 33.60
C LYS A 101 -8.03 -24.26 33.65
N ASP A 102 -8.58 -23.92 34.81
CA ASP A 102 -9.46 -22.75 34.99
C ASP A 102 -8.69 -21.43 34.84
N GLY A 103 -7.43 -21.41 35.28
CA GLY A 103 -6.50 -20.31 35.02
C GLY A 103 -6.31 -20.05 33.53
N MET A 104 -6.05 -21.10 32.75
CA MET A 104 -5.91 -21.01 31.29
C MET A 104 -7.22 -20.65 30.57
N ILE A 105 -8.38 -21.13 31.04
CA ILE A 105 -9.69 -20.69 30.55
C ILE A 105 -9.85 -19.19 30.81
N SER A 106 -9.54 -18.70 32.01
CA SER A 106 -9.66 -17.28 32.36
C SER A 106 -8.79 -16.37 31.49
N ILE A 107 -7.58 -16.80 31.13
CA ILE A 107 -6.68 -16.07 30.21
C ILE A 107 -7.25 -16.07 28.79
N LEU A 108 -7.80 -17.19 28.32
CA LEU A 108 -8.38 -17.29 26.97
C LEU A 108 -9.66 -16.45 26.80
N HIS A 109 -10.43 -16.19 27.87
CA HIS A 109 -11.51 -15.19 27.86
C HIS A 109 -11.02 -13.72 27.80
N MET A 110 -9.75 -13.44 28.10
CA MET A 110 -9.15 -12.10 27.91
C MET A 110 -8.75 -11.86 26.45
N GLU A 111 -8.49 -12.92 25.67
CA GLU A 111 -8.54 -12.85 24.21
C GLU A 111 -10.00 -12.88 23.72
N THR A 112 -10.25 -12.54 22.45
CA THR A 112 -11.61 -12.69 21.91
C THR A 112 -11.90 -14.16 21.62
N LEU A 113 -13.13 -14.63 21.86
CA LEU A 113 -13.55 -16.03 21.68
C LEU A 113 -13.09 -16.67 20.36
N LYS A 114 -13.10 -15.89 19.27
CA LYS A 114 -12.64 -16.35 17.94
C LYS A 114 -11.11 -16.55 17.85
N LYS A 115 -10.31 -15.83 18.63
CA LYS A 115 -8.87 -16.13 18.78
C LYS A 115 -8.66 -17.39 19.62
N ALA A 116 -9.35 -17.52 20.76
CA ALA A 116 -9.26 -18.68 21.66
C ALA A 116 -9.60 -20.00 20.94
N VAL A 117 -10.75 -20.06 20.26
CA VAL A 117 -11.15 -21.23 19.45
C VAL A 117 -10.13 -21.54 18.35
N ASN A 118 -9.59 -20.53 17.65
CA ASN A 118 -8.58 -20.76 16.62
C ASN A 118 -7.22 -21.21 17.18
N PHE A 119 -6.87 -20.76 18.39
CA PHE A 119 -5.66 -21.17 19.12
C PHE A 119 -5.76 -22.64 19.56
N LEU A 120 -6.87 -23.02 20.21
CA LEU A 120 -7.12 -24.41 20.60
C LEU A 120 -7.25 -25.33 19.37
N LYS A 121 -7.80 -24.86 18.25
CA LYS A 121 -7.83 -25.59 16.95
C LYS A 121 -6.48 -25.70 16.24
N PHE A 122 -5.43 -25.04 16.73
CA PHE A 122 -4.06 -25.30 16.31
C PHE A 122 -3.44 -26.41 17.17
N PHE A 123 -3.54 -26.32 18.49
CA PHE A 123 -2.98 -27.31 19.40
C PHE A 123 -3.72 -28.66 19.43
N ASN A 124 -4.97 -28.74 18.95
CA ASN A 124 -5.69 -30.00 18.77
C ASN A 124 -5.46 -30.70 17.42
N ARG A 125 -4.48 -30.25 16.62
CA ARG A 125 -4.15 -30.88 15.32
C ARG A 125 -3.44 -32.22 15.50
N ARG A 126 -3.45 -33.05 14.46
CA ARG A 126 -2.73 -34.34 14.45
C ARG A 126 -1.21 -34.17 14.29
N SER A 127 -0.78 -33.23 13.44
CA SER A 127 0.64 -32.95 13.17
C SER A 127 1.36 -32.22 14.29
N ILE A 128 0.66 -31.65 15.29
CA ILE A 128 1.26 -30.69 16.23
C ILE A 128 2.43 -31.29 17.04
N GLU A 129 2.40 -32.59 17.35
CA GLU A 129 3.52 -33.27 18.02
C GLU A 129 4.76 -33.34 17.10
N GLU A 130 4.58 -33.56 15.80
CA GLU A 130 5.64 -33.56 14.78
C GLU A 130 6.15 -32.12 14.54
N ASP A 131 5.24 -31.16 14.37
CA ASP A 131 5.53 -29.74 14.16
C ASP A 131 6.34 -29.16 15.34
N LEU A 132 5.92 -29.44 16.58
CA LEU A 132 6.63 -29.02 17.81
C LEU A 132 7.96 -29.75 18.00
N PHE A 133 8.05 -31.04 17.66
CA PHE A 133 9.29 -31.81 17.77
C PHE A 133 10.35 -31.29 16.78
N LEU A 134 9.98 -31.05 15.53
CA LEU A 134 10.86 -30.49 14.50
C LEU A 134 11.29 -29.04 14.79
N ALA A 135 10.43 -28.24 15.42
CA ALA A 135 10.80 -26.91 15.91
C ALA A 135 11.71 -26.98 17.16
N GLY A 136 11.45 -27.92 18.07
CA GLY A 136 12.22 -28.09 19.31
C GLY A 136 13.65 -28.56 19.05
N CYS A 137 13.83 -29.55 18.17
CA CYS A 137 15.15 -30.14 17.87
C CYS A 137 16.11 -29.19 17.11
N GLN A 138 15.65 -28.01 16.69
CA GLN A 138 16.53 -26.93 16.17
C GLN A 138 17.23 -26.14 17.29
N TYR A 139 16.73 -26.21 18.53
CA TYR A 139 17.16 -25.38 19.65
C TYR A 139 17.53 -26.17 20.92
N PHE A 140 17.03 -27.40 21.07
CA PHE A 140 17.21 -28.23 22.27
C PHE A 140 17.51 -29.68 21.90
N GLU A 141 18.11 -30.43 22.83
CA GLU A 141 18.36 -31.86 22.67
C GLU A 141 17.05 -32.66 22.52
N GLU A 142 17.06 -33.69 21.66
CA GLU A 142 15.91 -34.55 21.37
C GLU A 142 15.24 -35.09 22.65
N ASN A 143 16.04 -35.61 23.60
CA ASN A 143 15.57 -36.10 24.89
C ASN A 143 14.84 -35.01 25.71
N TYR A 144 15.32 -33.76 25.67
CA TYR A 144 14.72 -32.65 26.40
C TYR A 144 13.36 -32.25 25.80
N VAL A 145 13.27 -32.22 24.46
CA VAL A 145 12.03 -31.91 23.72
C VAL A 145 10.97 -32.98 23.97
N LEU A 146 11.36 -34.26 23.91
CA LEU A 146 10.46 -35.39 24.17
C LEU A 146 9.89 -35.34 25.59
N GLN A 147 10.74 -35.15 26.61
CA GLN A 147 10.34 -35.22 28.03
C GLN A 147 9.62 -33.95 28.53
N ASN A 148 10.00 -32.75 28.09
CA ASN A 148 9.49 -31.49 28.68
C ASN A 148 8.54 -30.68 27.78
N MET A 149 8.20 -31.21 26.59
CA MET A 149 7.28 -30.55 25.65
C MET A 149 6.30 -31.54 25.04
N ILE A 150 6.79 -32.63 24.42
CA ILE A 150 5.92 -33.58 23.72
C ILE A 150 5.13 -34.45 24.71
N LEU A 151 5.73 -34.86 25.83
CA LEU A 151 5.06 -35.60 26.90
C LEU A 151 3.92 -34.76 27.53
N ASN A 152 4.21 -33.56 28.02
CA ASN A 152 3.19 -32.64 28.57
C ASN A 152 2.03 -32.38 27.58
N MET A 153 2.35 -32.15 26.30
CA MET A 153 1.36 -31.94 25.23
C MET A 153 0.53 -33.20 24.91
N ARG A 154 1.06 -34.40 25.16
CA ARG A 154 0.37 -35.67 24.93
C ARG A 154 -0.56 -36.03 26.08
N GLU A 155 -0.15 -35.76 27.32
CA GLU A 155 -0.95 -35.98 28.53
C GLU A 155 -2.13 -35.00 28.57
N ASN A 156 -1.87 -33.69 28.43
CA ASN A 156 -2.90 -32.65 28.41
C ASN A 156 -3.76 -32.63 27.11
N LYS A 157 -3.59 -33.61 26.21
CA LYS A 157 -4.34 -33.72 24.94
C LYS A 157 -5.82 -34.07 25.10
N VAL A 158 -6.25 -34.47 26.29
CA VAL A 158 -7.67 -34.62 26.64
C VAL A 158 -8.23 -33.26 27.07
N LEU A 159 -7.59 -32.62 28.06
CA LEU A 159 -7.93 -31.29 28.57
C LEU A 159 -8.01 -30.22 27.46
N LEU A 160 -7.08 -30.23 26.50
CA LEU A 160 -7.10 -29.33 25.34
C LEU A 160 -8.33 -29.52 24.43
N LYS A 161 -8.93 -30.71 24.39
CA LYS A 161 -10.18 -30.96 23.64
C LYS A 161 -11.41 -30.50 24.42
N GLU A 162 -11.40 -30.68 25.74
CA GLU A 162 -12.48 -30.22 26.61
C GLU A 162 -12.57 -28.69 26.60
N MET A 163 -11.44 -27.99 26.71
CA MET A 163 -11.37 -26.54 26.55
C MET A 163 -11.87 -26.11 25.16
N LEU A 164 -11.50 -26.85 24.10
CA LEU A 164 -11.98 -26.56 22.74
C LEU A 164 -13.50 -26.72 22.64
N ALA A 165 -14.08 -27.80 23.17
CA ALA A 165 -15.52 -28.04 23.17
C ALA A 165 -16.28 -26.96 23.95
N TYR A 166 -15.77 -26.54 25.11
CA TYR A 166 -16.31 -25.44 25.91
C TYR A 166 -16.38 -24.13 25.12
N PHE A 167 -15.26 -23.69 24.53
CA PHE A 167 -15.21 -22.46 23.75
C PHE A 167 -15.95 -22.55 22.40
N GLU A 168 -16.14 -23.75 21.82
CA GLU A 168 -17.03 -23.93 20.67
C GLU A 168 -18.51 -23.80 21.05
N GLN A 169 -18.93 -24.41 22.17
CA GLN A 169 -20.29 -24.29 22.70
C GLN A 169 -20.64 -22.83 23.03
N GLU A 170 -19.74 -22.09 23.69
CA GLU A 170 -19.89 -20.66 23.97
C GLU A 170 -19.95 -19.81 22.68
N LEU A 171 -19.14 -20.15 21.67
CA LEU A 171 -19.18 -19.50 20.37
C LEU A 171 -20.45 -19.81 19.58
N GLU A 172 -21.20 -20.86 19.93
CA GLU A 172 -22.45 -21.25 19.28
C GLU A 172 -23.69 -20.68 19.99
N SER A 173 -23.76 -20.69 21.33
CA SER A 173 -24.80 -19.94 22.06
C SER A 173 -24.77 -18.44 21.71
N THR A 174 -23.58 -17.86 21.61
CA THR A 174 -23.39 -16.46 21.15
C THR A 174 -23.92 -16.22 19.73
N ARG A 175 -24.04 -17.24 18.87
CA ARG A 175 -24.69 -17.11 17.55
C ARG A 175 -26.20 -17.18 17.64
N GLU A 176 -26.74 -18.03 18.53
CA GLU A 176 -28.18 -18.19 18.73
C GLU A 176 -28.83 -16.87 19.17
N ASP A 177 -28.22 -16.14 20.12
CA ASP A 177 -28.65 -14.80 20.52
C ASP A 177 -28.62 -13.76 19.37
N THR A 178 -27.79 -13.98 18.35
CA THR A 178 -27.73 -13.10 17.15
C THR A 178 -28.70 -13.51 16.04
N GLN A 179 -29.44 -14.62 16.20
CA GLN A 179 -30.51 -14.95 15.26
C GLN A 179 -31.61 -13.88 15.36
N ARG A 180 -31.86 -13.19 14.24
CA ARG A 180 -32.85 -12.12 14.18
C ARG A 180 -34.22 -12.67 14.59
N LYS A 181 -34.80 -12.14 15.66
CA LYS A 181 -36.15 -12.50 16.14
C LYS A 181 -37.11 -12.57 14.95
N LEU A 182 -37.78 -13.72 14.80
CA LEU A 182 -38.67 -14.00 13.67
C LEU A 182 -39.69 -12.86 13.50
N THR A 183 -39.84 -12.38 12.27
CA THR A 183 -40.71 -11.23 11.96
C THR A 183 -42.17 -11.60 12.20
N VAL A 184 -42.69 -11.25 13.37
CA VAL A 184 -44.12 -11.39 13.69
C VAL A 184 -44.93 -10.59 12.65
N PRO A 185 -45.95 -11.18 12.00
CA PRO A 185 -46.73 -10.48 10.98
C PRO A 185 -47.51 -9.31 11.60
N VAL A 186 -47.04 -8.09 11.34
CA VAL A 186 -47.73 -6.87 11.76
C VAL A 186 -48.95 -6.66 10.87
N SER A 187 -50.12 -6.47 11.49
CA SER A 187 -51.38 -6.21 10.80
C SER A 187 -51.23 -5.06 9.79
N PRO A 188 -51.67 -5.22 8.52
CA PRO A 188 -51.42 -4.24 7.48
C PRO A 188 -52.11 -2.91 7.83
N ARG A 189 -51.33 -1.82 7.91
CA ARG A 189 -51.87 -0.46 8.07
C ARG A 189 -52.55 -0.06 6.76
N LEU A 190 -53.87 -0.23 6.68
CA LEU A 190 -54.66 -0.03 5.44
C LEU A 190 -54.66 1.41 4.89
N ASN A 191 -54.12 2.39 5.62
CA ASN A 191 -54.14 3.81 5.27
C ASN A 191 -52.97 4.24 4.35
N PHE A 192 -52.52 3.37 3.45
CA PHE A 192 -51.59 3.76 2.38
C PHE A 192 -52.35 4.15 1.12
N SER A 193 -52.17 5.40 0.68
CA SER A 193 -52.58 5.83 -0.66
C SER A 193 -51.70 5.11 -1.68
N TYR A 194 -52.27 4.08 -2.33
CA TYR A 194 -51.60 3.34 -3.39
C TYR A 194 -51.29 4.26 -4.57
N ARG A 195 -50.03 4.67 -4.71
CA ARG A 195 -49.52 5.08 -6.02
C ARG A 195 -49.61 3.88 -6.94
N SER A 196 -50.19 4.07 -8.12
CA SER A 196 -50.24 3.04 -9.16
C SER A 196 -48.82 2.53 -9.46
N PRO A 197 -48.65 1.22 -9.73
CA PRO A 197 -47.33 0.65 -10.00
C PRO A 197 -46.72 1.33 -11.24
N PRO A 198 -45.39 1.52 -11.27
CA PRO A 198 -44.73 2.08 -12.44
C PRO A 198 -44.97 1.19 -13.67
N PRO A 199 -45.15 1.76 -14.87
CA PRO A 199 -45.35 0.97 -16.08
C PRO A 199 -44.13 0.07 -16.36
N PRO A 200 -44.33 -1.08 -17.04
CA PRO A 200 -43.24 -2.01 -17.32
C PRO A 200 -42.15 -1.35 -18.17
N CYS A 201 -40.90 -1.76 -17.96
CA CYS A 201 -39.69 -1.04 -18.37
C CYS A 201 -39.54 -0.74 -19.88
N ASN A 202 -40.41 -1.30 -20.71
CA ASN A 202 -40.39 -1.18 -22.18
C ASN A 202 -41.38 -0.12 -22.72
N THR A 203 -42.18 0.55 -21.88
CA THR A 203 -43.01 1.67 -22.35
C THR A 203 -42.13 2.87 -22.76
N PRO A 204 -42.24 3.40 -23.99
CA PRO A 204 -41.41 4.52 -24.45
C PRO A 204 -41.90 5.86 -23.87
N MET A 205 -41.74 6.04 -22.56
CA MET A 205 -41.88 7.35 -21.93
C MET A 205 -40.60 8.15 -22.12
N GLU A 206 -40.73 9.42 -22.52
CA GLU A 206 -39.62 10.35 -22.50
C GLU A 206 -38.99 10.41 -21.11
N LYS A 207 -37.68 10.17 -21.03
CA LYS A 207 -36.95 10.24 -19.76
C LYS A 207 -36.94 11.68 -19.27
N LYS A 208 -37.90 12.03 -18.40
CA LYS A 208 -37.82 13.24 -17.58
C LYS A 208 -36.51 13.20 -16.80
N LEU A 209 -35.53 13.95 -17.31
CA LEU A 209 -34.21 14.08 -16.70
C LEU A 209 -34.41 14.59 -15.27
N GLN A 210 -34.14 13.71 -14.29
CA GLN A 210 -34.09 14.15 -12.90
C GLN A 210 -33.00 15.21 -12.80
N SER A 211 -33.32 16.36 -12.20
CA SER A 211 -32.33 17.39 -11.94
C SER A 211 -31.16 16.76 -11.17
N PRO A 212 -29.90 17.03 -11.56
CA PRO A 212 -28.76 16.38 -10.94
C PRO A 212 -28.76 16.69 -9.44
N LYS A 213 -28.68 15.64 -8.62
CA LYS A 213 -28.63 15.76 -7.17
C LYS A 213 -27.51 16.72 -6.80
N SER A 214 -27.78 17.68 -5.92
CA SER A 214 -26.78 18.64 -5.48
C SER A 214 -25.54 17.90 -4.94
N VAL A 215 -24.38 18.25 -5.48
CA VAL A 215 -23.11 17.63 -5.11
C VAL A 215 -22.89 17.85 -3.61
N PRO A 216 -22.61 16.79 -2.82
CA PRO A 216 -22.51 16.93 -1.37
C PRO A 216 -21.39 17.92 -1.01
N ARG A 217 -21.63 18.78 0.00
CA ARG A 217 -20.71 19.87 0.37
C ARG A 217 -19.27 19.40 0.61
N SER A 218 -19.08 18.16 1.07
CA SER A 218 -17.79 17.49 1.22
C SER A 218 -16.90 17.50 -0.03
N THR A 219 -17.48 17.53 -1.23
CA THR A 219 -16.72 17.57 -2.51
C THR A 219 -16.06 18.92 -2.77
N TYR A 220 -16.53 20.00 -2.13
CA TYR A 220 -15.96 21.34 -2.24
C TYR A 220 -14.96 21.65 -1.10
N PHE A 221 -14.88 20.80 -0.07
CA PHE A 221 -13.83 20.90 0.95
C PHE A 221 -12.53 20.28 0.43
N ASN A 222 -11.42 21.00 0.61
CA ASN A 222 -10.09 20.42 0.37
C ASN A 222 -9.92 19.18 1.27
N PRO A 223 -9.47 18.02 0.72
CA PRO A 223 -9.29 16.82 1.52
C PRO A 223 -8.23 17.05 2.60
N LYS A 224 -8.44 16.48 3.80
CA LYS A 224 -7.56 16.68 4.98
C LYS A 224 -6.07 16.43 4.67
N ILE A 225 -5.78 15.56 3.71
CA ILE A 225 -4.41 15.25 3.24
C ILE A 225 -3.68 16.48 2.68
N ASN A 226 -4.38 17.47 2.10
CA ASN A 226 -3.76 18.69 1.57
C ASN A 226 -3.22 19.59 2.69
N ASN A 227 -3.85 19.57 3.88
CA ASN A 227 -3.33 20.29 5.06
C ASN A 227 -2.12 19.56 5.65
N VAL A 228 -2.13 18.22 5.64
CA VAL A 228 -0.96 17.41 6.04
C VAL A 228 0.22 17.69 5.09
N LEU A 229 -0.02 17.70 3.78
CA LEU A 229 1.01 18.01 2.77
C LEU A 229 1.58 19.43 2.91
N LYS A 230 0.76 20.43 3.26
CA LYS A 230 1.25 21.79 3.58
C LYS A 230 2.16 21.77 4.81
N SER A 231 1.74 21.17 5.92
CA SER A 231 2.56 21.08 7.14
C SER A 231 3.87 20.30 6.94
N LEU A 232 3.90 19.34 6.00
CA LEU A 232 5.13 18.65 5.58
C LEU A 232 6.01 19.51 4.68
N GLN A 233 5.43 20.32 3.78
CA GLN A 233 6.17 21.29 2.98
C GLN A 233 6.79 22.41 3.84
N GLU A 234 6.07 22.88 4.86
CA GLU A 234 6.54 23.86 5.85
C GLU A 234 7.71 23.30 6.66
N LYS A 235 7.57 22.10 7.25
CA LYS A 235 8.66 21.41 7.97
C LYS A 235 9.88 21.12 7.08
N ASN A 236 9.66 20.68 5.84
CA ASN A 236 10.76 20.47 4.88
C ASN A 236 11.46 21.78 4.51
N LYS A 237 10.73 22.89 4.42
CA LYS A 237 11.29 24.23 4.19
C LYS A 237 12.10 24.70 5.39
N GLU A 238 11.59 24.54 6.62
CA GLU A 238 12.31 24.85 7.86
C GLU A 238 13.60 24.04 7.97
N GLN A 239 13.55 22.72 7.79
CA GLN A 239 14.74 21.86 7.79
C GLN A 239 15.74 22.24 6.69
N SER A 240 15.26 22.59 5.49
CA SER A 240 16.12 23.08 4.40
C SER A 240 16.78 24.41 4.74
N GLN A 241 16.06 25.33 5.40
CA GLN A 241 16.61 26.61 5.87
C GLN A 241 17.61 26.41 7.02
N GLN A 242 17.34 25.51 7.97
CA GLN A 242 18.28 25.15 9.03
C GLN A 242 19.56 24.53 8.47
N ALA A 243 19.45 23.58 7.52
CA ALA A 243 20.59 22.98 6.85
C ALA A 243 21.39 23.99 6.02
N LEU A 244 20.72 24.92 5.33
CA LEU A 244 21.36 26.00 4.57
C LEU A 244 22.04 27.02 5.49
N ASN A 245 21.44 27.37 6.62
CA ASN A 245 22.04 28.27 7.62
C ASN A 245 23.27 27.61 8.27
N PHE A 246 23.17 26.35 8.68
CA PHE A 246 24.28 25.57 9.22
C PHE A 246 25.44 25.44 8.20
N ALA A 247 25.11 25.21 6.92
CA ALA A 247 26.10 25.20 5.85
C ALA A 247 26.74 26.59 5.67
N ASN A 248 25.95 27.67 5.63
CA ASN A 248 26.45 29.03 5.48
C ASN A 248 27.31 29.48 6.66
N GLU A 249 26.94 29.14 7.89
CA GLU A 249 27.77 29.37 9.09
C GLU A 249 29.09 28.61 9.00
N SER A 250 29.04 27.33 8.57
CA SER A 250 30.23 26.50 8.39
C SER A 250 31.14 27.10 7.31
N PHE A 251 30.58 27.48 6.15
CA PHE A 251 31.33 28.15 5.09
C PHE A 251 31.86 29.52 5.52
N SER A 252 31.12 30.30 6.33
CA SER A 252 31.59 31.59 6.85
C SER A 252 32.80 31.42 7.76
N LYS A 253 32.79 30.39 8.63
CA LYS A 253 33.92 30.00 9.48
C LYS A 253 35.15 29.53 8.67
N PHE A 254 34.99 29.17 7.39
CA PHE A 254 36.09 28.92 6.45
C PHE A 254 36.44 30.10 5.52
N SER A 255 35.51 31.06 5.31
CA SER A 255 35.68 32.12 4.31
C SER A 255 36.51 33.31 4.79
N GLU A 256 36.64 33.52 6.11
CA GLU A 256 37.51 34.56 6.67
C GLU A 256 38.97 34.44 6.22
N SER A 257 39.41 33.21 5.89
CA SER A 257 40.76 32.93 5.38
C SER A 257 40.93 33.13 3.86
N VAL A 258 39.86 33.36 3.07
CA VAL A 258 39.94 33.33 1.59
C VAL A 258 39.17 34.47 0.91
N LYS A 259 39.52 35.71 1.26
CA LYS A 259 39.15 36.90 0.46
C LYS A 259 40.03 36.98 -0.81
N ASN A 260 39.74 36.16 -1.84
CA ASN A 260 40.12 36.39 -3.25
C ASN A 260 39.65 35.25 -4.19
N VAL A 261 38.39 35.27 -4.62
CA VAL A 261 37.94 34.65 -5.90
C VAL A 261 36.91 35.59 -6.53
N GLN A 262 37.03 35.84 -7.84
CA GLN A 262 36.15 36.77 -8.56
C GLN A 262 34.77 36.14 -8.85
N HIS A 263 33.72 36.93 -8.70
CA HIS A 263 32.38 36.55 -9.16
C HIS A 263 32.31 36.60 -10.69
N HIS A 264 32.31 35.45 -11.36
CA HIS A 264 31.78 35.36 -12.71
C HIS A 264 30.25 35.25 -12.66
N SER A 265 29.58 36.32 -13.07
CA SER A 265 28.14 36.30 -13.35
C SER A 265 27.85 35.41 -14.56
N CYS A 266 26.92 34.48 -14.41
CA CYS A 266 26.40 33.68 -15.51
C CYS A 266 24.87 33.85 -15.57
N SER A 267 24.42 34.71 -16.47
CA SER A 267 23.00 34.87 -16.81
C SER A 267 22.55 33.70 -17.67
N CYS A 268 21.46 33.04 -17.29
CA CYS A 268 20.80 32.01 -18.09
C CYS A 268 19.28 32.22 -18.00
N ASP A 269 18.62 32.24 -19.16
CA ASP A 269 17.25 32.73 -19.30
C ASP A 269 16.15 31.73 -18.92
N LYS A 270 14.95 32.29 -18.70
CA LYS A 270 13.73 31.56 -18.38
C LYS A 270 13.21 30.80 -19.60
N THR A 271 13.31 29.48 -19.59
CA THR A 271 12.53 28.58 -20.47
C THR A 271 11.92 27.43 -19.65
N GLU A 272 11.04 26.67 -20.28
CA GLU A 272 9.95 25.92 -19.62
C GLU A 272 10.40 24.67 -18.84
N PRO A 273 9.63 24.25 -17.81
CA PRO A 273 9.97 23.13 -16.94
C PRO A 273 9.71 21.76 -17.59
N VAL A 274 10.52 21.38 -18.58
CA VAL A 274 10.66 19.98 -18.97
C VAL A 274 11.32 19.24 -17.80
N ALA A 275 10.65 18.19 -17.29
CA ALA A 275 11.17 17.41 -16.16
C ALA A 275 12.56 16.85 -16.49
N PRO A 276 13.62 17.23 -15.74
CA PRO A 276 14.98 16.87 -16.12
C PRO A 276 15.17 15.35 -15.99
N PRO A 277 15.77 14.67 -17.00
CA PRO A 277 16.16 13.29 -16.84
C PRO A 277 17.09 13.19 -15.63
N ARG A 278 16.86 12.18 -14.78
CA ARG A 278 17.66 11.97 -13.56
C ARG A 278 19.14 12.01 -13.92
N ARG A 279 19.83 13.09 -13.52
CA ARG A 279 21.28 13.20 -13.71
C ARG A 279 21.94 12.14 -12.85
N VAL A 280 22.20 10.97 -13.44
CA VAL A 280 23.13 10.00 -12.87
C VAL A 280 24.46 10.71 -12.81
N ILE A 281 24.83 11.17 -11.62
CA ILE A 281 26.13 11.78 -11.37
C ILE A 281 27.15 10.69 -11.66
N LYS A 282 27.80 10.79 -12.82
CA LYS A 282 29.04 10.06 -13.08
C LYS A 282 30.05 10.63 -12.09
N VAL A 283 30.15 9.98 -10.93
CA VAL A 283 31.23 10.24 -9.99
C VAL A 283 32.50 9.81 -10.70
N ASP A 284 33.38 10.78 -11.01
CA ASP A 284 34.64 10.52 -11.71
C ASP A 284 35.58 9.72 -10.80
N LEU A 285 35.39 8.39 -10.83
CA LEU A 285 36.15 7.39 -10.09
C LEU A 285 37.57 7.24 -10.66
N LYS A 286 38.36 8.31 -10.50
CA LYS A 286 39.83 8.37 -10.32
C LYS A 286 40.31 9.82 -10.44
N LYS A 287 40.42 10.48 -9.28
CA LYS A 287 41.60 11.30 -9.00
C LYS A 287 42.29 10.61 -7.84
N ASP A 288 43.46 10.04 -8.08
CA ASP A 288 44.28 9.43 -7.03
C ASP A 288 44.83 10.57 -6.16
N VAL A 289 44.03 10.98 -5.17
CA VAL A 289 44.43 11.96 -4.16
C VAL A 289 45.68 11.39 -3.46
N PRO A 290 46.81 12.13 -3.40
CA PRO A 290 48.02 11.63 -2.77
C PRO A 290 47.81 11.54 -1.25
N ILE A 291 47.29 10.39 -0.80
CA ILE A 291 47.14 10.06 0.63
C ILE A 291 48.54 10.02 1.23
N ARG A 292 48.87 11.08 1.98
CA ARG A 292 50.14 11.20 2.72
C ARG A 292 50.27 10.00 3.67
N LYS A 293 51.08 9.01 3.29
CA LYS A 293 51.40 7.87 4.15
C LYS A 293 52.04 8.39 5.43
N ASN A 294 51.43 8.10 6.56
CA ASN A 294 51.98 8.40 7.89
C ASN A 294 52.79 7.18 8.36
N ALA A 295 53.75 7.38 9.27
CA ALA A 295 54.54 6.28 9.85
C ALA A 295 53.66 5.11 10.33
N ALA A 296 52.55 5.42 11.01
CA ALA A 296 51.59 4.43 11.48
C ALA A 296 50.84 3.70 10.35
N THR A 297 50.62 4.29 9.18
CA THR A 297 49.98 3.58 8.05
C THR A 297 50.96 2.65 7.35
N ILE A 298 52.23 3.07 7.19
CA ILE A 298 53.30 2.22 6.64
C ILE A 298 53.47 0.97 7.53
N LEU A 299 53.63 1.14 8.84
CA LEU A 299 53.85 -0.01 9.74
C LEU A 299 52.61 -0.92 9.90
N ARG A 300 51.39 -0.38 9.82
CA ARG A 300 50.15 -1.19 9.77
C ARG A 300 50.03 -1.98 8.47
N GLU A 301 50.50 -1.42 7.35
CA GLU A 301 50.51 -2.15 6.08
C GLU A 301 51.62 -3.20 6.04
N ALA A 302 52.84 -2.89 6.48
CA ALA A 302 53.94 -3.85 6.56
C ALA A 302 53.56 -5.07 7.43
N SER A 303 53.04 -4.84 8.64
CA SER A 303 52.59 -5.92 9.53
C SER A 303 51.38 -6.70 9.00
N ARG A 304 50.56 -6.11 8.13
CA ARG A 304 49.52 -6.84 7.38
C ARG A 304 50.12 -7.70 6.27
N VAL A 305 51.07 -7.15 5.49
CA VAL A 305 51.74 -7.85 4.38
C VAL A 305 52.53 -9.06 4.91
N MET A 306 53.32 -8.88 5.97
CA MET A 306 54.00 -9.99 6.65
C MET A 306 53.01 -11.06 7.13
N LYS A 307 51.89 -10.67 7.75
CA LYS A 307 50.83 -11.62 8.15
C LYS A 307 50.05 -12.23 6.98
N GLU A 308 50.15 -11.71 5.76
CA GLU A 308 49.65 -12.38 4.54
C GLU A 308 50.67 -13.40 4.04
N GLU A 309 51.97 -13.07 4.06
CA GLU A 309 53.07 -13.94 3.66
C GLU A 309 53.31 -15.10 4.63
N GLU A 310 53.26 -14.87 5.96
CA GLU A 310 53.33 -15.91 7.00
C GLU A 310 52.27 -16.99 6.80
N ARG A 311 51.04 -16.59 6.44
CA ARG A 311 49.93 -17.53 6.15
C ARG A 311 50.09 -18.24 4.82
N GLU A 312 50.72 -17.62 3.83
CA GLU A 312 51.05 -18.27 2.56
C GLU A 312 52.16 -19.31 2.75
N ILE A 313 53.21 -18.97 3.51
CA ILE A 313 54.29 -19.88 3.89
C ILE A 313 53.73 -21.06 4.72
N GLN A 314 52.83 -20.80 5.67
CA GLN A 314 52.13 -21.86 6.41
C GLN A 314 51.35 -22.77 5.46
N ARG A 315 50.49 -22.23 4.58
CA ARG A 315 49.74 -23.03 3.58
C ARG A 315 50.66 -23.88 2.69
N VAL A 316 51.78 -23.32 2.23
CA VAL A 316 52.75 -24.05 1.41
C VAL A 316 53.43 -25.17 2.21
N ASN A 317 53.80 -24.91 3.47
CA ASN A 317 54.36 -25.94 4.36
C ASN A 317 53.33 -27.05 4.66
N ASP A 318 52.07 -26.70 4.92
CA ASP A 318 50.98 -27.64 5.16
C ASP A 318 50.78 -28.55 3.94
N LEU A 319 50.74 -27.97 2.73
CA LEU A 319 50.67 -28.72 1.47
C LEU A 319 51.91 -29.60 1.25
N MET A 320 53.11 -29.12 1.57
CA MET A 320 54.35 -29.92 1.53
C MET A 320 54.35 -31.07 2.54
N SER A 321 53.67 -30.92 3.68
CA SER A 321 53.49 -31.99 4.68
C SER A 321 52.44 -33.04 4.29
N GLY A 322 51.75 -32.85 3.14
CA GLY A 322 50.72 -33.77 2.65
C GLY A 322 49.29 -33.45 3.12
N ALA A 323 49.02 -32.21 3.59
CA ALA A 323 47.67 -31.79 3.93
C ALA A 323 46.70 -31.90 2.74
N ALA A 324 45.41 -32.12 3.04
CA ALA A 324 44.38 -32.32 2.03
C ALA A 324 44.24 -31.11 1.10
N ASN A 325 44.43 -31.33 -0.21
CA ASN A 325 44.39 -30.28 -1.22
C ASN A 325 42.95 -30.03 -1.71
N TYR A 326 42.30 -29.01 -1.16
CA TYR A 326 40.93 -28.61 -1.51
C TYR A 326 40.82 -27.78 -2.80
N MET A 327 41.92 -27.39 -3.46
CA MET A 327 41.87 -26.48 -4.63
C MET A 327 40.94 -26.99 -5.73
N LYS A 328 40.91 -28.30 -6.01
CA LYS A 328 40.01 -28.89 -7.03
C LYS A 328 38.52 -28.81 -6.64
N TYR A 329 38.22 -28.79 -5.34
CA TYR A 329 36.87 -28.60 -4.83
C TYR A 329 36.48 -27.12 -4.86
N GLU A 330 37.39 -26.22 -4.51
CA GLU A 330 37.18 -24.76 -4.65
C GLU A 330 36.98 -24.37 -6.13
N GLU A 331 37.80 -24.89 -7.05
CA GLU A 331 37.63 -24.74 -8.50
C GLU A 331 36.27 -25.25 -8.99
N LEU A 332 35.76 -26.36 -8.44
CA LEU A 332 34.44 -26.90 -8.75
C LEU A 332 33.31 -25.97 -8.23
N VAL A 333 33.42 -25.51 -6.99
CA VAL A 333 32.45 -24.58 -6.37
C VAL A 333 32.44 -23.23 -7.10
N GLU A 334 33.58 -22.70 -7.52
CA GLU A 334 33.64 -21.50 -8.36
C GLU A 334 33.03 -21.74 -9.75
N GLN A 335 33.29 -22.89 -10.39
CA GLN A 335 32.66 -23.24 -11.67
C GLN A 335 31.14 -23.36 -11.56
N ILE A 336 30.61 -23.99 -10.51
CA ILE A 336 29.18 -24.06 -10.22
C ILE A 336 28.62 -22.64 -10.06
N ARG A 337 29.21 -21.82 -9.18
CA ARG A 337 28.78 -20.44 -8.93
C ARG A 337 28.80 -19.55 -10.18
N ILE A 338 29.81 -19.72 -11.05
CA ILE A 338 29.90 -19.00 -12.33
C ILE A 338 28.80 -19.50 -13.29
N SER A 339 28.50 -20.80 -13.32
CA SER A 339 27.43 -21.36 -14.16
C SER A 339 26.04 -20.91 -13.71
N GLU A 340 25.79 -20.84 -12.40
CA GLU A 340 24.55 -20.32 -11.81
C GLU A 340 24.36 -18.84 -12.16
N GLN A 341 25.41 -18.03 -12.05
CA GLN A 341 25.38 -16.62 -12.44
C GLN A 341 25.15 -16.44 -13.95
N GLN A 342 25.71 -17.31 -14.79
CA GLN A 342 25.45 -17.30 -16.23
C GLN A 342 24.00 -17.67 -16.54
N ALA A 343 23.46 -18.73 -15.93
CA ALA A 343 22.07 -19.13 -16.07
C ALA A 343 21.08 -18.05 -15.59
N GLN A 344 21.37 -17.35 -14.48
CA GLN A 344 20.56 -16.23 -14.00
C GLN A 344 20.55 -15.04 -14.97
N LEU A 345 21.71 -14.70 -15.56
CA LEU A 345 21.80 -13.62 -16.55
C LEU A 345 21.04 -13.98 -17.84
N GLU A 346 21.16 -15.23 -18.31
CA GLU A 346 20.39 -15.73 -19.45
C GLU A 346 18.87 -15.74 -19.17
N GLU A 347 18.44 -16.17 -17.98
CA GLU A 347 17.02 -16.18 -17.61
C GLU A 347 16.45 -14.74 -17.56
N LEU A 348 17.22 -13.78 -17.07
CA LEU A 348 16.88 -12.36 -17.10
C LEU A 348 16.78 -11.81 -18.53
N GLU A 349 17.68 -12.19 -19.45
CA GLU A 349 17.56 -11.80 -20.87
C GLU A 349 16.34 -12.46 -21.54
N LYS A 350 16.10 -13.75 -21.32
CA LYS A 350 14.92 -14.46 -21.83
C LYS A 350 13.63 -13.78 -21.36
N LYS A 351 13.52 -13.46 -20.07
CA LYS A 351 12.38 -12.70 -19.49
C LYS A 351 12.25 -11.30 -20.09
N HIS A 352 13.36 -10.60 -20.34
CA HIS A 352 13.35 -9.27 -20.95
C HIS A 352 12.86 -9.31 -22.41
N LEU A 353 13.36 -10.25 -23.22
CA LEU A 353 12.94 -10.44 -24.61
C LEU A 353 11.49 -10.88 -24.71
N GLN A 354 11.03 -11.81 -23.85
CA GLN A 354 9.63 -12.19 -23.75
C GLN A 354 8.73 -10.99 -23.41
N GLY A 355 9.12 -10.16 -22.42
CA GLY A 355 8.37 -8.94 -22.08
C GLY A 355 8.31 -7.91 -23.21
N GLN A 356 9.36 -7.79 -24.04
CA GLN A 356 9.32 -6.99 -25.26
C GLN A 356 8.43 -7.63 -26.34
N LEU A 357 8.48 -8.95 -26.54
CA LEU A 357 7.65 -9.69 -27.51
C LEU A 357 6.17 -9.49 -27.22
N THR A 358 5.73 -9.78 -25.98
CA THR A 358 4.34 -9.64 -25.55
C THR A 358 3.81 -8.21 -25.73
N ARG A 359 4.67 -7.19 -25.62
CA ARG A 359 4.30 -5.80 -25.89
C ARG A 359 3.99 -5.55 -27.37
N GLU A 360 4.80 -6.06 -28.30
CA GLU A 360 4.53 -5.89 -29.73
C GLU A 360 3.31 -6.74 -30.15
N GLU A 361 3.16 -7.96 -29.63
CA GLU A 361 1.99 -8.83 -29.84
C GLU A 361 0.68 -8.16 -29.36
N ALA A 362 0.70 -7.51 -28.19
CA ALA A 362 -0.46 -6.76 -27.69
C ALA A 362 -0.81 -5.53 -28.55
N ILE A 363 0.16 -4.92 -29.24
CA ILE A 363 -0.09 -3.83 -30.20
C ILE A 363 -0.75 -4.40 -31.47
N LEU A 364 -0.21 -5.50 -32.02
CA LEU A 364 -0.76 -6.19 -33.19
C LEU A 364 -2.20 -6.67 -32.95
N ALA A 365 -2.46 -7.30 -31.79
CA ALA A 365 -3.80 -7.75 -31.41
C ALA A 365 -4.80 -6.57 -31.28
N ARG A 366 -4.34 -5.40 -30.82
CA ARG A 366 -5.15 -4.18 -30.75
C ARG A 366 -5.45 -3.61 -32.14
N GLN A 367 -4.49 -3.65 -33.08
CA GLN A 367 -4.72 -3.23 -34.47
C GLN A 367 -5.78 -4.11 -35.15
N ALA A 368 -5.62 -5.44 -35.08
CA ALA A 368 -6.57 -6.41 -35.62
C ALA A 368 -7.99 -6.26 -35.03
N LEU A 369 -8.11 -5.99 -33.72
CA LEU A 369 -9.40 -5.73 -33.06
C LEU A 369 -10.06 -4.45 -33.60
N LEU A 370 -9.29 -3.37 -33.79
CA LEU A 370 -9.79 -2.13 -34.38
C LEU A 370 -10.26 -2.32 -35.83
N GLU A 371 -9.55 -3.13 -36.62
CA GLU A 371 -9.94 -3.48 -38.00
C GLU A 371 -11.21 -4.33 -38.05
N ALA A 372 -11.32 -5.38 -37.23
CA ALA A 372 -12.53 -6.17 -37.11
C ALA A 372 -13.74 -5.32 -36.69
N ASN A 373 -13.54 -4.33 -35.82
CA ASN A 373 -14.61 -3.39 -35.43
C ASN A 373 -14.94 -2.36 -36.52
N LYS A 374 -13.97 -1.90 -37.33
CA LYS A 374 -14.25 -1.10 -38.54
C LYS A 374 -15.13 -1.90 -39.53
N ALA A 375 -14.77 -3.16 -39.80
CA ALA A 375 -15.50 -4.03 -40.71
C ALA A 375 -16.94 -4.30 -40.23
N ARG A 376 -17.13 -4.66 -38.96
CA ARG A 376 -18.47 -4.83 -38.35
C ARG A 376 -19.29 -3.54 -38.41
N LYS A 377 -18.68 -2.38 -38.17
CA LYS A 377 -19.37 -1.09 -38.28
C LYS A 377 -19.81 -0.83 -39.72
N ALA A 378 -18.97 -1.11 -40.71
CA ALA A 378 -19.32 -0.95 -42.12
C ALA A 378 -20.49 -1.87 -42.54
N GLN A 379 -20.54 -3.11 -42.02
CA GLN A 379 -21.67 -4.02 -42.21
C GLN A 379 -22.96 -3.47 -41.58
N PHE A 380 -22.91 -3.05 -40.30
CA PHE A 380 -24.04 -2.42 -39.63
C PHE A 380 -24.52 -1.13 -40.31
N ASP A 381 -23.61 -0.28 -40.81
CA ASP A 381 -23.93 0.93 -41.56
C ASP A 381 -24.52 0.64 -42.97
N LEU A 382 -24.49 -0.61 -43.45
CA LEU A 382 -25.23 -1.09 -44.63
C LEU A 382 -26.62 -1.62 -44.25
N GLU A 383 -26.70 -2.56 -43.29
CA GLU A 383 -27.96 -3.10 -42.74
C GLU A 383 -28.92 -1.98 -42.29
N LYS A 384 -28.36 -0.91 -41.70
CA LYS A 384 -29.09 0.29 -41.29
C LYS A 384 -29.71 1.05 -42.47
N LYS A 385 -29.06 1.08 -43.64
CA LYS A 385 -29.61 1.73 -44.84
C LYS A 385 -30.73 0.90 -45.44
N GLU A 386 -30.54 -0.41 -45.56
CA GLU A 386 -31.54 -1.34 -46.07
C GLU A 386 -32.83 -1.28 -45.23
N THR A 387 -32.70 -1.22 -43.89
CA THR A 387 -33.84 -1.05 -42.98
C THR A 387 -34.47 0.35 -43.05
N GLU A 388 -33.69 1.42 -43.23
CA GLU A 388 -34.22 2.78 -43.46
C GLU A 388 -35.00 2.91 -44.78
N GLU A 389 -34.53 2.27 -45.85
CA GLU A 389 -35.20 2.20 -47.15
C GLU A 389 -36.47 1.35 -47.10
N PHE A 390 -36.44 0.17 -46.47
CA PHE A 390 -37.63 -0.65 -46.24
C PHE A 390 -38.70 0.10 -45.44
N LEU A 391 -38.30 0.79 -44.36
CA LEU A 391 -39.23 1.63 -43.58
C LEU A 391 -39.76 2.82 -44.39
N LYS A 392 -39.02 3.34 -45.37
CA LYS A 392 -39.49 4.40 -46.28
C LYS A 392 -40.55 3.86 -47.25
N GLN A 393 -40.31 2.71 -47.87
CA GLN A 393 -41.30 2.03 -48.73
C GLN A 393 -42.58 1.70 -47.95
N MET A 394 -42.46 1.17 -46.73
CA MET A 394 -43.62 0.86 -45.88
C MET A 394 -44.43 2.10 -45.47
N ARG A 395 -43.79 3.28 -45.29
CA ARG A 395 -44.51 4.55 -45.10
C ARG A 395 -45.27 4.96 -46.37
N GLN A 396 -44.63 4.92 -47.54
CA GLN A 396 -45.27 5.27 -48.82
C GLN A 396 -46.49 4.38 -49.10
N ASN A 397 -46.34 3.06 -48.95
CA ASN A 397 -47.43 2.08 -49.10
C ASN A 397 -48.59 2.31 -48.10
N HIS A 398 -48.32 2.89 -46.93
CA HIS A 398 -49.35 3.24 -45.94
C HIS A 398 -50.03 4.58 -46.28
N GLU A 399 -49.27 5.58 -46.76
CA GLU A 399 -49.82 6.85 -47.23
C GLU A 399 -50.74 6.68 -48.44
N GLU A 400 -50.40 5.79 -49.38
CA GLU A 400 -51.23 5.44 -50.54
C GLU A 400 -52.55 4.78 -50.12
N LYS A 401 -52.49 3.76 -49.26
CA LYS A 401 -53.69 3.13 -48.68
C LYS A 401 -54.54 4.12 -47.88
N MET A 402 -53.93 5.09 -47.21
CA MET A 402 -54.66 6.15 -46.51
C MET A 402 -55.37 7.08 -47.49
N LYS A 403 -54.72 7.49 -48.60
CA LYS A 403 -55.35 8.27 -49.68
C LYS A 403 -56.55 7.52 -50.27
N GLU A 404 -56.40 6.25 -50.61
CA GLU A 404 -57.51 5.40 -51.09
C GLU A 404 -58.70 5.37 -50.10
N MET A 405 -58.44 5.21 -48.79
CA MET A 405 -59.50 5.21 -47.78
C MET A 405 -60.17 6.59 -47.64
N ILE A 406 -59.41 7.68 -47.75
CA ILE A 406 -59.95 9.05 -47.75
C ILE A 406 -60.84 9.27 -48.99
N GLU A 407 -60.40 8.87 -50.18
CA GLU A 407 -61.17 8.99 -51.43
C GLU A 407 -62.47 8.18 -51.38
N LYS A 408 -62.42 6.92 -50.94
CA LYS A 408 -63.60 6.07 -50.73
C LYS A 408 -64.55 6.70 -49.72
N THR A 409 -64.03 7.27 -48.63
CA THR A 409 -64.83 7.99 -47.62
C THR A 409 -65.47 9.26 -48.19
N GLN A 410 -64.75 10.04 -49.01
CA GLN A 410 -65.29 11.23 -49.67
C GLN A 410 -66.39 10.88 -50.69
N GLN A 411 -66.25 9.79 -51.44
CA GLN A 411 -67.29 9.29 -52.34
C GLN A 411 -68.55 8.89 -51.56
N ILE A 412 -68.40 8.15 -50.45
CA ILE A 412 -69.50 7.81 -49.55
C ILE A 412 -70.17 9.08 -48.99
N GLN A 413 -69.39 10.08 -48.57
CA GLN A 413 -69.94 11.35 -48.08
C GLN A 413 -70.71 12.11 -49.17
N LYS A 414 -70.21 12.19 -50.41
CA LYS A 414 -70.94 12.79 -51.54
C LYS A 414 -72.29 12.10 -51.75
N ASN A 415 -72.30 10.77 -51.87
CA ASN A 415 -73.50 9.96 -52.02
C ASN A 415 -74.49 10.18 -50.85
N ILE A 416 -74.02 10.28 -49.61
CA ILE A 416 -74.85 10.61 -48.44
C ILE A 416 -75.43 12.02 -48.55
N THR A 417 -74.66 13.02 -48.98
CA THR A 417 -75.18 14.40 -49.14
C THR A 417 -76.22 14.50 -50.25
N GLU A 418 -76.08 13.74 -51.34
CA GLU A 418 -77.08 13.67 -52.41
C GLU A 418 -78.36 12.98 -51.93
N LYS A 419 -78.26 11.83 -51.25
CA LYS A 419 -79.43 11.18 -50.64
C LYS A 419 -80.11 12.08 -49.60
N LYS A 420 -79.34 12.83 -48.78
CA LYS A 420 -79.89 13.83 -47.86
C LYS A 420 -80.61 14.97 -48.59
N LYS A 421 -80.06 15.50 -49.69
CA LYS A 421 -80.74 16.52 -50.52
C LYS A 421 -82.07 15.99 -51.07
N ASN A 422 -82.10 14.75 -51.58
CA ASN A 422 -83.34 14.15 -52.08
C ASN A 422 -84.41 14.02 -50.97
N ILE A 423 -84.02 13.51 -49.79
CA ILE A 423 -84.92 13.42 -48.62
C ILE A 423 -85.39 14.80 -48.15
N ILE A 424 -84.54 15.85 -48.24
CA ILE A 424 -84.93 17.23 -47.93
C ILE A 424 -85.94 17.74 -48.96
N ASN A 425 -85.73 17.51 -50.26
CA ASN A 425 -86.65 17.91 -51.32
C ASN A 425 -88.01 17.20 -51.22
N GLU A 426 -88.02 15.91 -50.89
CA GLU A 426 -89.22 15.12 -50.59
C GLU A 426 -89.96 15.68 -49.37
N LYS A 427 -89.23 15.92 -48.26
CA LYS A 427 -89.80 16.56 -47.06
C LYS A 427 -90.25 17.98 -47.29
N GLN A 428 -89.66 18.74 -48.22
CA GLN A 428 -90.10 20.08 -48.57
C GLN A 428 -91.42 20.07 -49.33
N LYS A 429 -91.68 19.10 -50.21
CA LYS A 429 -93.00 18.92 -50.85
C LYS A 429 -94.08 18.59 -49.81
N ILE A 430 -93.82 17.58 -48.98
CA ILE A 430 -94.73 17.19 -47.88
C ILE A 430 -94.93 18.36 -46.90
N ALA A 431 -93.88 19.13 -46.62
CA ALA A 431 -94.00 20.32 -45.77
C ALA A 431 -94.77 21.45 -46.46
N GLN A 432 -94.69 21.62 -47.78
CA GLN A 432 -95.52 22.58 -48.52
C GLN A 432 -97.00 22.21 -48.40
N GLU A 433 -97.36 20.96 -48.73
CA GLU A 433 -98.70 20.38 -48.56
C GLU A 433 -99.23 20.54 -47.12
N VAL A 434 -98.39 20.27 -46.11
CA VAL A 434 -98.73 20.45 -44.70
C VAL A 434 -98.78 21.93 -44.27
N THR A 435 -97.99 22.83 -44.86
CA THR A 435 -98.08 24.27 -44.56
C THR A 435 -99.30 24.93 -45.19
N GLU A 436 -99.78 24.45 -46.34
CA GLU A 436 -101.03 24.93 -46.94
C GLU A 436 -102.22 24.58 -46.05
N THR A 437 -102.29 23.35 -45.53
CA THR A 437 -103.31 22.93 -44.55
C THR A 437 -103.11 23.57 -43.17
N SER A 438 -101.86 23.77 -42.71
CA SER A 438 -101.57 24.38 -41.41
C SER A 438 -101.78 25.90 -41.40
N ARG A 439 -101.61 26.59 -42.53
CA ARG A 439 -101.91 28.02 -42.66
C ARG A 439 -103.40 28.28 -42.43
N GLN A 440 -104.25 27.43 -42.99
CA GLN A 440 -105.72 27.46 -42.78
C GLN A 440 -106.09 27.32 -41.30
N LEU A 441 -105.24 26.70 -40.47
CA LEU A 441 -105.42 26.57 -39.02
C LEU A 441 -104.76 27.72 -38.23
N TYR A 442 -103.59 28.19 -38.63
CA TYR A 442 -102.84 29.21 -37.89
C TYR A 442 -103.49 30.61 -37.99
N GLU A 443 -104.15 30.91 -39.10
CA GLU A 443 -104.97 32.12 -39.26
C GLU A 443 -106.11 32.18 -38.20
N ALA A 444 -106.57 31.04 -37.66
CA ALA A 444 -107.53 30.98 -36.54
C ALA A 444 -106.89 31.02 -35.13
N ALA A 445 -105.56 30.92 -35.01
CA ALA A 445 -104.84 30.82 -33.74
C ALA A 445 -104.19 32.14 -33.30
N VAL A 446 -103.65 32.94 -34.24
CA VAL A 446 -102.95 34.21 -33.96
C VAL A 446 -103.85 35.23 -33.24
N LEU A 447 -105.17 35.13 -33.43
CA LEU A 447 -106.18 35.93 -32.75
C LEU A 447 -106.15 35.81 -31.21
N LYS A 448 -105.52 34.78 -30.63
CA LYS A 448 -105.56 34.50 -29.17
C LYS A 448 -104.30 34.91 -28.42
N HIS A 449 -103.11 34.68 -28.97
CA HIS A 449 -101.86 34.77 -28.17
C HIS A 449 -101.31 36.18 -27.93
N LYS A 450 -101.88 37.23 -28.58
CA LYS A 450 -101.45 38.61 -28.35
C LYS A 450 -101.77 39.14 -26.95
N GLU A 451 -102.64 38.45 -26.19
CA GLU A 451 -103.23 38.93 -24.93
C GLU A 451 -102.35 38.68 -23.69
N GLU A 452 -101.22 37.98 -23.81
CA GLU A 452 -100.47 37.45 -22.65
C GLU A 452 -99.08 38.05 -22.37
N LEU A 453 -98.37 38.54 -23.40
CA LEU A 453 -96.90 38.61 -23.36
C LEU A 453 -96.32 39.79 -22.54
N GLU A 454 -97.12 40.79 -22.20
CA GLU A 454 -96.66 42.09 -21.66
C GLU A 454 -96.18 42.05 -20.19
N LYS A 455 -96.16 40.88 -19.52
CA LYS A 455 -96.19 40.76 -18.05
C LYS A 455 -94.91 40.25 -17.35
N ARG A 456 -93.73 40.17 -18.01
CA ARG A 456 -92.60 39.34 -17.51
C ARG A 456 -91.17 39.94 -17.43
N ILE A 457 -90.94 41.22 -17.71
CA ILE A 457 -89.58 41.73 -18.04
C ILE A 457 -88.73 42.27 -16.85
N GLU A 458 -89.29 42.56 -15.69
CA GLU A 458 -88.68 43.54 -14.75
C GLU A 458 -87.60 43.02 -13.76
N ILE A 459 -87.45 41.70 -13.53
CA ILE A 459 -86.95 41.21 -12.22
C ILE A 459 -85.41 41.11 -12.01
N ILE A 460 -84.54 41.04 -13.04
CA ILE A 460 -83.18 40.44 -12.89
C ILE A 460 -81.99 41.41 -13.14
N LYS A 461 -81.37 42.06 -12.11
CA LYS A 461 -80.26 43.06 -12.29
C LYS A 461 -79.07 43.30 -11.22
N GLU A 462 -78.70 42.55 -10.14
CA GLU A 462 -77.64 42.99 -9.10
C GLU A 462 -76.49 41.97 -8.53
N ILE A 463 -75.12 42.29 -8.28
CA ILE A 463 -73.93 41.51 -7.53
C ILE A 463 -72.40 42.14 -7.28
N LYS A 464 -71.33 41.60 -6.49
CA LYS A 464 -69.88 42.16 -6.07
C LYS A 464 -68.59 41.22 -5.56
N ALA A 465 -67.24 41.62 -5.28
CA ALA A 465 -65.93 40.81 -4.84
C ALA A 465 -64.50 41.44 -4.20
N LEU A 466 -63.30 40.73 -3.86
CA LEU A 466 -61.89 41.11 -3.17
C LEU A 466 -60.55 40.12 -3.30
N ALA A 467 -59.20 40.05 -2.78
CA ALA A 467 -58.03 40.63 -1.88
C ALA A 467 -56.44 40.03 -1.99
N SER A 468 -55.32 40.32 -1.15
CA SER A 468 -53.76 39.93 -1.19
C SER A 468 -52.76 40.12 0.12
N LEU A 469 -51.37 39.98 0.46
CA LEU A 469 -49.88 39.44 0.20
C LEU A 469 -48.82 39.59 1.49
N LYS A 470 -47.43 39.43 1.81
CA LYS A 470 -45.90 39.11 1.45
C LYS A 470 -44.87 38.90 2.76
N ASP A 471 -43.47 38.78 3.06
CA ASP A 471 -41.95 38.66 2.62
C ASP A 471 -40.75 38.28 3.73
N LEU A 472 -39.33 38.21 3.55
CA LEU A 472 -38.15 37.66 4.48
C LEU A 472 -36.52 38.05 4.36
N GLN A 473 -35.50 37.69 5.32
CA GLN A 473 -33.91 37.40 5.30
C GLN A 473 -32.86 37.99 6.45
N GLU A 474 -31.48 37.86 6.83
CA GLU A 474 -30.00 37.28 6.56
C GLU A 474 -28.86 37.21 7.79
N THR A 475 -27.45 37.18 7.67
CA THR A 475 -26.22 36.79 8.63
C THR A 475 -24.75 37.55 8.50
N LYS A 476 -23.45 37.44 9.12
CA LYS A 476 -22.29 36.50 9.66
C LYS A 476 -21.03 37.14 10.54
N PHE A 477 -19.83 36.49 10.94
CA PHE A 477 -18.56 36.99 11.75
C PHE A 477 -17.14 36.14 11.87
N ASP A 478 -15.89 36.62 12.33
CA ASP A 478 -14.45 35.94 12.42
C ASP A 478 -13.18 36.46 13.38
N PRO A 479 -11.92 35.81 13.56
CA PRO A 479 -10.71 36.03 14.57
C PRO A 479 -9.11 35.89 14.11
N THR A 480 -7.84 35.84 14.75
CA THR A 480 -6.92 36.20 16.01
C THR A 480 -5.32 35.77 16.02
N GLU A 481 -4.29 36.30 16.81
CA GLU A 481 -2.73 36.01 16.94
C GLU A 481 -1.89 36.54 18.26
N THR A 482 -0.53 36.58 18.69
CA THR A 482 0.93 35.94 18.75
C THR A 482 1.94 36.68 19.82
N MET A 483 3.31 36.65 20.21
CA MET A 483 4.79 36.12 20.10
C MET A 483 5.83 36.70 21.26
N ASN A 484 7.20 36.67 21.65
CA ASN A 484 8.66 36.03 21.70
C ASN A 484 9.71 36.83 22.71
N ILE A 485 11.07 36.79 23.10
CA ILE A 485 12.46 36.05 23.30
C ILE A 485 13.60 37.00 24.06
N GLY A 486 14.90 36.88 24.59
CA GLY A 486 16.17 36.00 24.91
C GLY A 486 17.54 36.73 25.51
N LEU A 487 18.71 36.12 26.04
CA LEU A 487 19.98 36.77 26.74
C LEU A 487 21.39 35.96 27.04
N LEU A 488 22.63 36.54 27.43
CA LEU A 488 24.02 35.89 27.83
C LEU A 488 25.28 36.72 28.52
N CYS A 489 26.52 36.19 28.93
CA CYS A 489 27.77 36.87 29.62
C CYS A 489 29.28 36.17 29.71
N GLU A 490 30.43 36.72 30.32
CA GLU A 490 31.93 36.22 30.34
C GLU A 490 33.08 36.54 31.50
N MET A 491 34.49 36.51 31.35
CA MET A 491 35.63 36.29 32.43
C MET A 491 37.07 37.09 32.63
N SER A 492 38.36 36.53 32.82
CA SER A 492 39.59 37.08 33.64
C SER A 492 41.21 36.97 33.27
N LEU A 493 42.27 37.01 34.19
CA LEU A 493 43.68 37.73 34.12
C LEU A 493 45.25 37.20 34.24
N ILE A 494 46.12 37.31 35.34
CA ILE A 494 47.52 38.05 35.55
C ILE A 494 49.11 37.55 35.42
N GLU A 495 50.14 37.71 36.37
CA GLU A 495 51.67 38.15 36.26
C GLU A 495 52.98 37.41 36.96
N LEU A 496 54.35 37.57 36.58
CA LEU A 496 55.48 36.51 36.65
C LEU A 496 57.11 36.62 36.46
N TYR A 497 57.88 37.75 36.46
CA TYR A 497 59.18 37.90 35.69
C TYR A 497 60.58 37.26 36.05
N GLU A 498 61.35 37.65 37.08
CA GLU A 498 62.82 37.34 37.14
C GLU A 498 63.16 35.83 37.16
N ARG A 499 62.30 35.04 37.82
CA ARG A 499 62.34 33.57 37.80
C ARG A 499 62.32 32.98 36.38
N LEU A 500 61.84 33.72 35.39
CA LEU A 500 61.76 33.30 34.00
C LEU A 500 63.05 33.60 33.20
N GLN A 501 63.98 34.42 33.70
CA GLN A 501 65.21 34.76 32.96
C GLN A 501 66.33 33.73 33.16
N ILE A 502 66.63 33.33 34.40
CA ILE A 502 67.65 32.29 34.68
C ILE A 502 67.20 30.94 34.10
N ASN A 503 65.91 30.61 34.23
CA ASN A 503 65.29 29.40 33.66
C ASN A 503 65.25 29.36 32.11
N ARG A 504 65.67 30.42 31.39
CA ARG A 504 65.85 30.37 29.93
C ARG A 504 67.22 29.83 29.53
N ALA A 505 68.29 30.26 30.21
CA ALA A 505 69.66 29.95 29.80
C ALA A 505 70.03 28.46 29.97
N SER A 506 69.68 27.86 31.11
CA SER A 506 69.88 26.42 31.35
C SER A 506 69.05 25.56 30.38
N LEU A 507 67.78 25.94 30.20
CA LEU A 507 66.84 25.31 29.29
C LEU A 507 67.36 25.29 27.83
N GLU A 508 68.04 26.35 27.37
CA GLU A 508 68.61 26.41 26.02
C GLU A 508 69.69 25.35 25.74
N GLU A 509 70.57 25.04 26.70
CA GLU A 509 71.63 24.05 26.51
C GLU A 509 71.10 22.61 26.55
N GLU A 510 70.20 22.33 27.49
CA GLU A 510 69.45 21.07 27.50
C GLU A 510 68.67 20.88 26.20
N ILE A 511 68.02 21.94 25.69
CA ILE A 511 67.34 21.93 24.40
C ILE A 511 68.31 21.59 23.26
N LYS A 512 69.51 22.17 23.20
CA LYS A 512 70.51 21.88 22.14
C LYS A 512 70.92 20.40 22.14
N ASN A 513 71.23 19.84 23.31
CA ASN A 513 71.63 18.43 23.46
C ASN A 513 70.47 17.46 23.17
N ARG A 514 69.27 17.77 23.67
CA ARG A 514 68.03 17.01 23.42
C ARG A 514 67.66 17.04 21.93
N GLN A 515 67.80 18.19 21.26
CA GLN A 515 67.59 18.31 19.81
C GLN A 515 68.54 17.41 19.02
N MET A 516 69.83 17.33 19.37
CA MET A 516 70.80 16.48 18.66
C MET A 516 70.45 14.98 18.78
N CYS A 517 70.07 14.53 19.98
CA CYS A 517 69.59 13.16 20.19
C CYS A 517 68.32 12.86 19.37
N ILE A 518 67.34 13.76 19.42
CA ILE A 518 66.09 13.68 18.63
C ILE A 518 66.38 13.64 17.12
N ARG A 519 67.32 14.45 16.61
CA ARG A 519 67.72 14.43 15.19
C ARG A 519 68.31 13.07 14.78
N LYS A 520 69.18 12.47 15.62
CA LYS A 520 69.77 11.14 15.35
C LYS A 520 68.72 10.02 15.38
N GLN A 521 67.77 10.08 16.33
CA GLN A 521 66.67 9.11 16.43
C GLN A 521 65.69 9.24 15.25
N ARG A 522 65.30 10.46 14.87
CA ARG A 522 64.41 10.72 13.73
C ARG A 522 65.00 10.22 12.41
N ARG A 523 66.31 10.39 12.17
CA ARG A 523 66.97 9.85 10.96
C ARG A 523 66.85 8.33 10.87
N LYS A 524 67.14 7.59 11.96
CA LYS A 524 66.98 6.13 12.00
C LYS A 524 65.52 5.70 11.74
N GLN A 525 64.56 6.40 12.35
CA GLN A 525 63.13 6.13 12.15
C GLN A 525 62.69 6.40 10.70
N GLN A 526 63.23 7.44 10.05
CA GLN A 526 62.97 7.74 8.64
C GLN A 526 63.55 6.68 7.69
N GLN A 527 64.77 6.21 7.94
CA GLN A 527 65.39 5.15 7.13
C GLN A 527 64.57 3.85 7.18
N PHE A 528 64.22 3.38 8.39
CA PHE A 528 63.38 2.20 8.59
C PHE A 528 61.98 2.32 7.94
N LEU A 529 61.39 3.52 7.93
CA LEU A 529 60.12 3.75 7.24
C LEU A 529 60.23 3.69 5.72
N ILE A 530 61.35 4.16 5.14
CA ILE A 530 61.63 4.05 3.70
C ILE A 530 61.86 2.58 3.31
N GLU A 531 62.63 1.84 4.09
CA GLU A 531 62.89 0.41 3.88
C GLU A 531 61.58 -0.43 3.92
N THR A 532 60.74 -0.19 4.93
CA THR A 532 59.43 -0.86 5.04
C THR A 532 58.44 -0.43 3.94
N GLU A 533 58.52 0.82 3.45
CA GLU A 533 57.73 1.29 2.30
C GLU A 533 58.16 0.61 0.99
N GLN A 534 59.46 0.47 0.74
CA GLN A 534 60.00 -0.25 -0.44
C GLN A 534 59.63 -1.73 -0.44
N PHE A 535 59.64 -2.38 0.73
CA PHE A 535 59.15 -3.75 0.91
C PHE A 535 57.66 -3.87 0.52
N ILE A 536 56.80 -3.03 1.10
CA ILE A 536 55.35 -3.00 0.76
C ILE A 536 55.13 -2.82 -0.73
N GLU A 537 55.86 -1.90 -1.38
CA GLU A 537 55.66 -1.61 -2.80
C GLU A 537 56.14 -2.74 -3.71
N SER A 538 57.18 -3.47 -3.31
CA SER A 538 57.62 -4.69 -4.00
C SER A 538 56.54 -5.78 -3.95
N CYS A 539 55.98 -6.07 -2.77
CA CYS A 539 54.92 -7.07 -2.60
C CYS A 539 53.62 -6.67 -3.32
N ARG A 540 53.29 -5.37 -3.35
CA ARG A 540 52.18 -4.81 -4.14
C ARG A 540 52.38 -5.00 -5.65
N GLN A 541 53.62 -4.84 -6.17
CA GLN A 541 53.92 -5.04 -7.58
C GLN A 541 53.75 -6.52 -7.97
N GLN A 542 54.29 -7.45 -7.17
CA GLN A 542 54.12 -8.89 -7.38
C GLN A 542 52.64 -9.31 -7.41
N LYS A 543 51.86 -8.88 -6.40
CA LYS A 543 50.40 -9.15 -6.34
C LYS A 543 49.64 -8.58 -7.55
N LYS A 544 50.04 -7.42 -8.10
CA LYS A 544 49.44 -6.88 -9.34
C LYS A 544 49.72 -7.75 -10.56
N LEU A 545 50.94 -8.28 -10.72
CA LEU A 545 51.30 -9.14 -11.85
C LEU A 545 50.48 -10.43 -11.84
N ILE A 546 50.38 -11.10 -10.69
CA ILE A 546 49.57 -12.31 -10.51
C ILE A 546 48.09 -12.04 -10.86
N ASN A 547 47.51 -10.96 -10.30
CA ASN A 547 46.12 -10.61 -10.56
C ASN A 547 45.84 -10.29 -12.03
N ASN A 548 46.80 -9.70 -12.76
CA ASN A 548 46.66 -9.43 -14.19
C ASN A 548 46.62 -10.75 -15.00
N MET A 549 47.52 -11.71 -14.71
CA MET A 549 47.54 -13.01 -15.38
C MET A 549 46.25 -13.81 -15.15
N VAL A 550 45.70 -13.75 -13.92
CA VAL A 550 44.40 -14.35 -13.59
C VAL A 550 43.27 -13.66 -14.35
N ALA A 551 43.26 -12.32 -14.38
CA ALA A 551 42.24 -11.55 -15.11
C ALA A 551 42.26 -11.82 -16.63
N GLU A 552 43.42 -12.09 -17.23
CA GLU A 552 43.51 -12.47 -18.66
C GLU A 552 42.97 -13.86 -18.94
N LYS A 553 43.25 -14.86 -18.08
CA LYS A 553 42.60 -16.18 -18.16
C LYS A 553 41.06 -16.06 -18.08
N HIS A 554 40.52 -15.26 -17.16
CA HIS A 554 39.08 -15.05 -17.06
C HIS A 554 38.48 -14.27 -18.25
N LYS A 555 39.23 -13.38 -18.91
CA LYS A 555 38.76 -12.70 -20.14
C LYS A 555 38.61 -13.69 -21.30
N LEU A 556 39.61 -14.56 -21.51
CA LEU A 556 39.57 -15.60 -22.54
C LEU A 556 38.36 -16.53 -22.34
N ASN A 557 38.13 -16.99 -21.10
CA ASN A 557 37.00 -17.84 -20.74
C ASN A 557 35.63 -17.12 -20.77
N LYS A 558 35.58 -15.81 -21.06
CA LYS A 558 34.33 -15.03 -21.13
C LYS A 558 33.73 -14.97 -22.54
N VAL A 559 34.44 -15.44 -23.56
CA VAL A 559 33.92 -15.62 -24.93
C VAL A 559 33.13 -16.94 -24.99
N LYS A 560 31.99 -16.98 -24.29
CA LYS A 560 31.01 -18.08 -24.39
C LYS A 560 29.94 -17.76 -25.43
N GLN A 561 29.41 -18.80 -26.05
CA GLN A 561 28.35 -18.74 -27.06
C GLN A 561 27.03 -18.26 -26.43
N GLU A 562 26.25 -17.44 -27.14
CA GLU A 562 24.88 -17.11 -26.73
C GLU A 562 23.98 -18.36 -26.85
N SER A 563 23.08 -18.58 -25.90
CA SER A 563 22.22 -19.78 -25.93
C SER A 563 21.13 -19.68 -27.01
N PRO A 564 20.76 -20.79 -27.68
CA PRO A 564 19.90 -20.77 -28.86
C PRO A 564 18.52 -20.16 -28.59
N ASP A 565 17.92 -20.40 -27.41
CA ASP A 565 16.65 -19.80 -27.01
C ASP A 565 16.67 -18.26 -27.09
N ILE A 566 17.79 -17.62 -26.77
CA ILE A 566 17.94 -16.16 -26.78
C ILE A 566 17.97 -15.67 -28.23
N THR A 567 18.66 -16.37 -29.13
CA THR A 567 18.67 -16.00 -30.56
C THR A 567 17.29 -16.19 -31.20
N GLU A 568 16.59 -17.28 -30.88
CA GLU A 568 15.18 -17.49 -31.28
C GLU A 568 14.24 -16.38 -30.78
N LEU A 569 14.38 -15.96 -29.52
CA LEU A 569 13.54 -14.89 -28.95
C LEU A 569 13.84 -13.53 -29.61
N ARG A 570 15.12 -13.22 -29.89
CA ARG A 570 15.51 -12.04 -30.67
C ARG A 570 14.92 -12.07 -32.08
N GLU A 571 14.93 -13.20 -32.77
CA GLU A 571 14.30 -13.36 -34.09
C GLU A 571 12.77 -13.17 -34.05
N LYS A 572 12.08 -13.84 -33.11
CA LYS A 572 10.61 -13.73 -32.95
C LYS A 572 10.19 -12.28 -32.70
N LEU A 573 10.98 -11.57 -31.90
CA LEU A 573 10.80 -10.15 -31.60
C LEU A 573 11.06 -9.23 -32.81
N GLN A 574 12.08 -9.52 -33.63
CA GLN A 574 12.29 -8.80 -34.90
C GLN A 574 11.11 -9.02 -35.87
N LYS A 575 10.65 -10.27 -36.02
CA LYS A 575 9.50 -10.64 -36.86
C LYS A 575 8.20 -9.96 -36.37
N ALA A 576 7.98 -9.84 -35.06
CA ALA A 576 6.86 -9.09 -34.50
C ALA A 576 6.95 -7.57 -34.78
N ARG A 577 8.14 -6.98 -34.71
CA ARG A 577 8.36 -5.56 -35.05
C ARG A 577 8.15 -5.25 -36.52
N LEU A 578 8.60 -6.13 -37.42
CA LEU A 578 8.37 -5.99 -38.86
C LEU A 578 6.87 -6.01 -39.18
N LYS A 579 6.12 -7.01 -38.67
CA LYS A 579 4.66 -7.07 -38.79
C LYS A 579 3.95 -5.82 -38.26
N ARG A 580 4.48 -5.19 -37.21
CA ARG A 580 3.91 -3.95 -36.70
C ARG A 580 4.15 -2.78 -37.65
N LEU A 581 5.32 -2.69 -38.28
CA LEU A 581 5.62 -1.68 -39.30
C LEU A 581 4.82 -1.89 -40.59
N GLU A 582 4.47 -3.13 -40.92
CA GLU A 582 3.58 -3.47 -42.06
C GLU A 582 2.11 -3.03 -41.86
N ILE A 583 1.70 -2.69 -40.63
CA ILE A 583 0.32 -2.32 -40.24
C ILE A 583 0.26 -0.84 -39.73
N GLN A 584 1.33 -0.05 -39.92
CA GLN A 584 1.39 1.37 -39.53
C GLN A 584 1.38 2.31 -40.74
#